data_AF-C7G8Q1-F1
#
_entry.id   AF-C7G8Q1-F1
#
_cell.length_a   1.000
_cell.length_b   1.000
_cell.length_c   1.000
_cell.angle_alpha   90.00
_cell.angle_beta   90.00
_cell.angle_gamma   90.00
#
_symmetry.space_group_name_H-M   'P 1'
#
loop_
_entity.id
_entity.type
_entity.pdbx_description
1 polymer ?
#
loop_
_entity_poly.entity_id
_entity_poly.type
_entity_poly.pdbx_seq_one_letter_code
_entity_poly.pdbx_strand_id
1 'polypeptide(L)'
;MVTKIRNGGLFLEFQKIKLHRSEKNGAAVTQITLDDDYNVPDYRQDIVKVIKERGELRFDEVKAMEGAAWIKGSLVFKVLYRSDKQEGKISCLRGEIPFQERLNMDGLSEYDAVHATGDMEDLTIGVINSRKLNVRAVIVLTASSEKEVDEELTCELSDGSSYEQNIVEKEALKLLVVRRDICRQKSEAVLPSSKPNIREILWQSMQLRNVESRLVEGNIRLSGEILVSIL
;
A
#
# COMPACT_ATOMS: atom_id res chain seq x y z
N MET A 1 -10.60 31.10 -17.01
CA MET A 1 -9.74 32.28 -16.83
C MET A 1 -9.21 32.65 -18.22
N VAL A 2 -9.16 33.94 -18.57
CA VAL A 2 -8.96 34.39 -19.95
C VAL A 2 -7.49 34.74 -20.21
N THR A 3 -6.89 34.24 -21.30
CA THR A 3 -5.55 34.65 -21.75
C THR A 3 -5.67 35.55 -22.97
N LYS A 4 -4.99 36.69 -22.94
CA LYS A 4 -4.95 37.68 -24.02
C LYS A 4 -3.61 37.62 -24.72
N ILE A 5 -3.59 37.40 -26.03
CA ILE A 5 -2.40 37.54 -26.86
C ILE A 5 -2.50 38.87 -27.59
N ARG A 6 -1.46 39.70 -27.51
CA ARG A 6 -1.42 41.01 -28.16
C ARG A 6 -0.42 40.95 -29.31
N ASN A 7 -0.92 40.91 -30.53
CA ASN A 7 -0.09 41.01 -31.73
C ASN A 7 -0.74 42.01 -32.70
N GLY A 8 -0.03 43.09 -33.06
CA GLY A 8 -0.45 44.02 -34.13
C GLY A 8 -1.81 44.72 -33.97
N GLY A 9 -2.35 44.87 -32.76
CA GLY A 9 -3.63 45.55 -32.52
C GLY A 9 -4.88 44.66 -32.51
N LEU A 10 -4.74 43.35 -32.77
CA LEU A 10 -5.81 42.37 -32.54
C LEU A 10 -5.89 42.00 -31.05
N PHE A 11 -7.12 41.96 -30.53
CA PHE A 11 -7.44 41.44 -29.20
C PHE A 11 -8.25 40.15 -29.37
N LEU A 12 -7.60 39.01 -29.12
CA LEU A 12 -8.25 37.70 -29.11
C LEU A 12 -8.48 37.27 -27.67
N GLU A 13 -9.72 36.87 -27.39
CA GLU A 13 -10.15 36.36 -26.10
C GLU A 13 -10.55 34.89 -26.26
N PHE A 14 -9.94 34.01 -25.48
CA PHE A 14 -10.19 32.57 -25.56
C PHE A 14 -10.98 32.08 -24.34
N GLN A 15 -11.96 31.23 -24.60
CA GLN A 15 -12.60 30.41 -23.59
C GLN A 15 -11.69 29.26 -23.19
N LYS A 16 -11.70 28.94 -21.90
CA LYS A 16 -10.92 27.85 -21.33
C LYS A 16 -11.74 27.00 -20.40
N ILE A 17 -11.46 25.70 -20.42
CA ILE A 17 -11.99 24.73 -19.46
C ILE A 17 -10.85 24.31 -18.53
N LYS A 18 -11.15 24.22 -17.23
CA LYS A 18 -10.23 23.67 -16.23
C LYS A 18 -10.44 22.18 -16.06
N LEU A 19 -9.40 21.41 -16.35
CA LEU A 19 -9.35 19.98 -16.12
C LEU A 19 -8.51 19.70 -14.86
N HIS A 20 -9.12 19.04 -13.88
CA HIS A 20 -8.39 18.53 -12.71
C HIS A 20 -7.83 17.16 -13.08
N ARG A 21 -6.53 16.95 -12.86
CA ARG A 21 -5.82 15.70 -13.18
C ARG A 21 -4.89 15.31 -12.03
N SER A 22 -4.69 14.00 -11.83
CA SER A 22 -3.56 13.48 -11.03
C SER A 22 -2.42 13.17 -11.99
N GLU A 23 -1.25 13.73 -11.72
CA GLU A 23 -0.02 13.45 -12.44
C GLU A 23 0.95 12.71 -11.53
N LYS A 24 1.50 11.61 -12.05
CA LYS A 24 2.53 10.84 -11.34
C LYS A 24 3.87 11.54 -11.55
N ASN A 25 4.36 12.22 -10.52
CA ASN A 25 5.57 13.04 -10.60
C ASN A 25 6.86 12.23 -10.39
N GLY A 26 6.74 11.01 -9.88
CA GLY A 26 7.89 10.13 -9.70
C GLY A 26 7.50 8.78 -9.15
N ALA A 27 8.34 7.78 -9.44
CA ALA A 27 8.31 6.50 -8.79
C ALA A 27 9.74 6.00 -8.58
N ALA A 28 9.97 5.37 -7.44
CA ALA A 28 11.19 4.62 -7.19
C ALA A 28 10.82 3.25 -6.67
N VAL A 29 11.64 2.27 -7.03
CA VAL A 29 11.55 0.91 -6.53
C VAL A 29 12.93 0.55 -5.98
N THR A 30 12.94 -0.05 -4.81
CA THR A 30 14.16 -0.63 -4.23
C THR A 30 13.82 -2.00 -3.66
N GLN A 31 14.83 -2.86 -3.61
CA GLN A 31 14.73 -4.16 -2.98
C GLN A 31 15.65 -4.14 -1.75
N ILE A 32 15.07 -4.42 -0.59
CA ILE A 32 15.81 -4.55 0.67
C ILE A 32 15.86 -6.01 1.08
N THR A 33 16.99 -6.40 1.68
CA THR A 33 17.14 -7.70 2.32
C THR A 33 17.28 -7.47 3.81
N LEU A 34 16.40 -8.08 4.60
CA LEU A 34 16.52 -8.15 6.05
C LEU A 34 17.17 -9.49 6.39
N ASP A 35 18.19 -9.49 7.23
CA ASP A 35 18.87 -10.68 7.74
C ASP A 35 19.23 -10.43 9.20
N ASP A 36 18.29 -10.74 10.09
CA ASP A 36 18.40 -10.44 11.51
C ASP A 36 18.16 -11.66 12.38
N ASP A 37 18.87 -11.70 13.50
CA ASP A 37 18.69 -12.70 14.53
C ASP A 37 17.59 -12.29 15.51
N TYR A 38 16.66 -13.21 15.79
CA TYR A 38 15.58 -12.99 16.73
C TYR A 38 15.67 -13.96 17.92
N ASN A 39 15.75 -13.40 19.13
CA ASN A 39 15.76 -14.18 20.36
C ASN A 39 14.33 -14.56 20.76
N VAL A 40 14.12 -15.85 21.03
CA VAL A 40 12.85 -16.37 21.53
C VAL A 40 12.65 -15.89 22.97
N PRO A 41 11.54 -15.20 23.30
CA PRO A 41 11.29 -14.70 24.65
C PRO A 41 11.12 -15.80 25.70
N ASP A 42 11.62 -15.60 26.93
CA ASP A 42 11.68 -16.63 27.99
C ASP A 42 10.35 -17.32 28.33
N TYR A 43 9.22 -16.64 28.12
CA TYR A 43 7.90 -17.21 28.34
C TYR A 43 7.44 -18.19 27.24
N ARG A 44 8.14 -18.25 26.10
CA ARG A 44 7.90 -19.21 25.01
C ARG A 44 8.72 -20.48 25.22
N GLN A 45 8.24 -21.59 24.67
CA GLN A 45 8.93 -22.88 24.74
C GLN A 45 10.05 -22.94 23.71
N ASP A 46 10.94 -23.91 23.90
CA ASP A 46 12.08 -24.14 23.03
C ASP A 46 11.66 -24.64 21.65
N ILE A 47 12.31 -24.11 20.62
CA ILE A 47 11.99 -24.42 19.23
C ILE A 47 12.71 -25.70 18.82
N VAL A 48 11.94 -26.75 18.55
CA VAL A 48 12.47 -28.02 18.01
C VAL A 48 12.45 -28.01 16.47
N LYS A 49 11.36 -27.53 15.87
CA LYS A 49 11.19 -27.49 14.42
C LYS A 49 10.18 -26.44 14.00
N VAL A 50 10.53 -25.60 13.04
CA VAL A 50 9.59 -24.69 12.37
C VAL A 50 8.68 -25.51 11.44
N ILE A 51 7.37 -25.26 11.54
CA ILE A 51 6.32 -25.91 10.76
C ILE A 51 5.84 -24.98 9.66
N LYS A 52 5.63 -23.69 10.00
CA LYS A 52 5.13 -22.69 9.07
C LYS A 52 5.54 -21.29 9.52
N GLU A 53 5.76 -20.41 8.55
CA GLU A 53 6.08 -19.01 8.76
C GLU A 53 5.16 -18.11 7.93
N ARG A 54 5.06 -16.85 8.36
CA ARG A 54 4.32 -15.80 7.65
C ARG A 54 4.88 -14.45 8.05
N GLY A 55 5.07 -13.59 7.07
CA GLY A 55 5.43 -12.20 7.27
C GLY A 55 4.30 -11.26 6.84
N GLU A 56 4.31 -10.07 7.42
CA GLU A 56 3.45 -8.94 7.05
C GLU A 56 4.26 -7.66 7.21
N LEU A 57 4.22 -6.79 6.21
CA LEU A 57 4.87 -5.49 6.27
C LEU A 57 3.91 -4.48 6.89
N ARG A 58 4.39 -3.80 7.92
CA ARG A 58 3.68 -2.67 8.54
C ARG A 58 4.47 -1.41 8.28
N PHE A 59 3.85 -0.44 7.61
CA PHE A 59 4.44 0.89 7.42
C PHE A 59 4.02 1.78 8.58
N ASP A 60 5.00 2.28 9.34
CA ASP A 60 4.75 3.15 10.48
C ASP A 60 4.79 4.63 10.04
N GLU A 61 5.69 4.98 9.12
CA GLU A 61 5.85 6.35 8.63
C GLU A 61 6.36 6.37 7.19
N VAL A 62 5.78 7.23 6.36
CA VAL A 62 6.24 7.51 4.99
C VAL A 62 6.26 9.03 4.82
N LYS A 63 7.44 9.59 4.51
CA LYS A 63 7.66 11.04 4.40
C LYS A 63 8.36 11.38 3.10
N ALA A 64 7.93 12.45 2.46
CA ALA A 64 8.69 13.07 1.38
C ALA A 64 9.82 13.92 2.00
N MET A 65 10.99 13.87 1.38
CA MET A 65 12.13 14.72 1.64
C MET A 65 12.64 15.23 0.28
N GLU A 66 13.43 16.28 0.28
CA GLU A 66 14.02 16.81 -0.95
C GLU A 66 14.79 15.72 -1.71
N GLY A 67 14.28 15.36 -2.89
CA GLY A 67 14.83 14.32 -3.77
C GLY A 67 14.73 12.88 -3.27
N ALA A 68 13.99 12.59 -2.18
CA ALA A 68 13.88 11.22 -1.67
C ALA A 68 12.65 10.96 -0.80
N ALA A 69 12.11 9.75 -0.87
CA ALA A 69 11.12 9.25 0.07
C ALA A 69 11.78 8.51 1.25
N TRP A 70 11.39 8.85 2.46
CA TRP A 70 11.76 8.15 3.69
C TRP A 70 10.66 7.18 4.09
N ILE A 71 11.00 5.89 4.19
CA ILE A 71 10.07 4.84 4.55
C ILE A 71 10.56 4.20 5.84
N LYS A 72 9.70 4.16 6.86
CA LYS A 72 9.94 3.45 8.10
C LYS A 72 8.80 2.47 8.35
N GLY A 73 9.15 1.24 8.72
CA GLY A 73 8.18 0.21 9.01
C GLY A 73 8.80 -0.96 9.75
N SER A 74 8.06 -2.05 9.82
CA SER A 74 8.50 -3.29 10.41
C SER A 74 8.00 -4.50 9.64
N LEU A 75 8.86 -5.50 9.51
CA LEU A 75 8.47 -6.87 9.18
C LEU A 75 7.91 -7.54 10.44
N VAL A 76 6.60 -7.72 10.50
CA VAL A 76 5.95 -8.53 11.53
C VAL A 76 5.90 -9.96 11.03
N PHE A 77 6.61 -10.87 11.71
CA PHE A 77 6.61 -12.28 11.35
C PHE A 77 5.96 -13.15 12.42
N LYS A 78 5.38 -14.25 11.98
CA LYS A 78 4.77 -15.29 12.82
C LYS A 78 5.36 -16.64 12.45
N VAL A 79 5.70 -17.41 13.47
CA VAL A 79 6.29 -18.76 13.34
C VAL A 79 5.42 -19.72 14.09
N LEU A 80 4.95 -20.76 13.40
CA LEU A 80 4.34 -21.94 13.99
C LEU A 80 5.44 -23.00 14.11
N TYR A 81 5.68 -23.50 15.31
CA TYR A 81 6.77 -24.44 15.57
C TYR A 81 6.34 -25.55 16.53
N ARG A 82 7.05 -26.67 16.48
CA ARG A 82 6.95 -27.74 17.47
C ARG A 82 7.84 -27.42 18.66
N SER A 83 7.25 -27.46 19.86
CA SER A 83 7.99 -27.31 21.11
C SER A 83 8.59 -28.63 21.62
N ASP A 84 9.49 -28.53 22.57
CA ASP A 84 10.20 -29.64 23.25
C ASP A 84 9.38 -30.34 24.35
N LYS A 85 8.15 -29.89 24.62
CA LYS A 85 7.23 -30.56 25.56
C LYS A 85 6.99 -32.02 25.17
N GLN A 86 6.82 -32.90 26.16
CA GLN A 86 6.68 -34.36 26.00
C GLN A 86 5.56 -34.85 25.05
N GLU A 87 4.66 -33.96 24.61
CA GLU A 87 3.61 -34.26 23.62
C GLU A 87 3.84 -33.62 22.24
N GLY A 88 4.99 -32.99 21.99
CA GLY A 88 5.29 -32.32 20.72
C GLY A 88 4.29 -31.21 20.38
N LYS A 89 3.81 -30.48 21.39
CA LYS A 89 2.77 -29.46 21.22
C LYS A 89 3.24 -28.37 20.27
N ILE A 90 2.34 -28.03 19.35
CA ILE A 90 2.51 -26.89 18.45
C ILE A 90 2.41 -25.61 19.28
N SER A 91 3.25 -24.64 18.99
CA SER A 91 3.28 -23.32 19.61
C SER A 91 3.53 -22.26 18.55
N CYS A 92 3.18 -21.01 18.86
CA CYS A 92 3.41 -19.89 17.97
C CYS A 92 4.38 -18.87 18.60
N LEU A 93 5.10 -18.17 17.74
CA LEU A 93 5.94 -17.02 18.08
C LEU A 93 5.56 -15.88 17.14
N ARG A 94 5.42 -14.67 17.69
CA ARG A 94 5.31 -13.44 16.90
C ARG A 94 6.54 -12.60 17.20
N GLY A 95 7.21 -12.15 16.16
CA GLY A 95 8.34 -11.24 16.24
C GLY A 95 8.18 -10.07 15.28
N GLU A 96 9.07 -9.10 15.43
CA GLU A 96 9.07 -7.88 14.65
C GLU A 96 10.51 -7.44 14.39
N ILE A 97 10.80 -7.10 13.13
CA ILE A 97 12.09 -6.55 12.70
C ILE A 97 11.82 -5.18 12.07
N PRO A 98 12.22 -4.08 12.72
CA PRO A 98 12.06 -2.75 12.13
C PRO A 98 13.00 -2.57 10.94
N PHE A 99 12.54 -1.87 9.91
CA PHE A 99 13.35 -1.47 8.77
C PHE A 99 13.12 0.00 8.46
N GLN A 100 14.11 0.59 7.81
CA GLN A 100 14.06 1.97 7.38
C GLN A 100 14.87 2.12 6.10
N GLU A 101 14.25 2.74 5.09
CA GLU A 101 14.82 2.83 3.76
C GLU A 101 14.61 4.23 3.17
N ARG A 102 15.61 4.72 2.44
CA ARG A 102 15.54 5.98 1.70
C ARG A 102 15.52 5.68 0.21
N LEU A 103 14.40 5.96 -0.45
CA LEU A 103 14.26 5.80 -1.90
C LEU A 103 14.53 7.15 -2.55
N ASN A 104 15.58 7.24 -3.36
CA ASN A 104 15.85 8.45 -4.13
C ASN A 104 14.78 8.61 -5.21
N MET A 105 14.16 9.78 -5.25
CA MET A 105 13.08 10.14 -6.17
C MET A 105 13.34 11.55 -6.67
N ASP A 106 13.88 11.65 -7.87
CA ASP A 106 14.25 12.94 -8.47
C ASP A 106 13.02 13.86 -8.60
N GLY A 107 13.19 15.13 -8.21
CA GLY A 107 12.13 16.13 -8.30
C GLY A 107 11.06 16.05 -7.19
N LEU A 108 11.23 15.18 -6.19
CA LEU A 108 10.34 15.11 -5.04
C LEU A 108 10.63 16.28 -4.07
N SER A 109 9.60 17.05 -3.73
CA SER A 109 9.64 18.10 -2.70
C SER A 109 9.16 17.58 -1.35
N GLU A 110 9.61 18.19 -0.25
CA GLU A 110 9.19 17.85 1.12
C GLU A 110 7.67 18.01 1.38
N TYR A 111 6.97 18.79 0.53
CA TYR A 111 5.52 19.01 0.63
C TYR A 111 4.71 18.05 -0.24
N ASP A 112 5.36 17.22 -1.06
CA ASP A 112 4.67 16.30 -1.95
C ASP A 112 4.04 15.14 -1.16
N ALA A 113 2.87 14.70 -1.62
CA ALA A 113 2.29 13.46 -1.14
C ALA A 113 3.05 12.27 -1.74
N VAL A 114 3.57 11.41 -0.87
CA VAL A 114 4.22 10.16 -1.26
C VAL A 114 3.46 8.97 -0.68
N HIS A 115 3.35 7.92 -1.48
CA HIS A 115 2.73 6.66 -1.11
C HIS A 115 3.75 5.54 -1.26
N ALA A 116 3.85 4.70 -0.24
CA ALA A 116 4.71 3.52 -0.26
C ALA A 116 3.86 2.25 -0.19
N THR A 117 4.24 1.27 -1.00
CA THR A 117 3.75 -0.11 -0.94
C THR A 117 4.96 -1.03 -0.80
N GLY A 118 4.73 -2.23 -0.27
CA GLY A 118 5.77 -3.23 -0.15
C GLY A 118 5.24 -4.62 -0.42
N ASP A 119 6.03 -5.38 -1.17
CA ASP A 119 5.76 -6.77 -1.49
C ASP A 119 6.89 -7.63 -0.92
N MET A 120 6.53 -8.70 -0.24
CA MET A 120 7.49 -9.66 0.31
C MET A 120 7.71 -10.76 -0.71
N GLU A 121 8.88 -10.76 -1.34
CA GLU A 121 9.25 -11.76 -2.34
C GLU A 121 9.66 -13.09 -1.70
N ASP A 122 10.41 -13.02 -0.60
CA ASP A 122 10.84 -14.19 0.15
C ASP A 122 10.82 -13.92 1.66
N LEU A 123 10.52 -14.97 2.42
CA LEU A 123 10.70 -15.02 3.86
C LEU A 123 11.18 -16.41 4.25
N THR A 124 12.38 -16.48 4.79
CA THR A 124 13.00 -17.69 5.30
C THR A 124 13.32 -17.52 6.79
N ILE A 125 12.81 -18.44 7.62
CA ILE A 125 13.11 -18.47 9.05
C ILE A 125 13.95 -19.71 9.38
N GLY A 126 15.22 -19.49 9.70
CA GLY A 126 16.16 -20.52 10.15
C GLY A 126 16.17 -20.64 11.67
N VAL A 127 16.40 -21.85 12.18
CA VAL A 127 16.65 -22.09 13.61
C VAL A 127 18.15 -22.14 13.84
N ILE A 128 18.71 -21.20 14.58
CA ILE A 128 20.13 -21.21 14.97
C ILE A 128 20.31 -22.15 16.17
N ASN A 129 19.45 -22.01 17.18
CA ASN A 129 19.32 -22.91 18.32
C ASN A 129 17.89 -22.85 18.88
N SER A 130 17.60 -23.57 19.97
CA SER A 130 16.24 -23.65 20.53
C SER A 130 15.65 -22.30 20.98
N ARG A 131 16.49 -21.28 21.17
CA ARG A 131 16.13 -19.93 21.65
C ARG A 131 16.47 -18.81 20.67
N LYS A 132 16.98 -19.11 19.47
CA LYS A 132 17.46 -18.11 18.53
C LYS A 132 17.11 -18.50 17.10
N LEU A 133 16.42 -17.60 16.42
CA LEU A 133 16.04 -17.72 15.02
C LEU A 133 16.88 -16.76 14.17
N ASN A 134 17.13 -17.13 12.93
CA ASN A 134 17.59 -16.23 11.88
C ASN A 134 16.40 -15.93 10.97
N VAL A 135 16.08 -14.67 10.75
CA VAL A 135 14.96 -14.24 9.91
C VAL A 135 15.53 -13.51 8.71
N ARG A 136 15.39 -14.13 7.54
CA ARG A 136 15.79 -13.56 6.26
C ARG A 136 14.56 -13.24 5.43
N ALA A 137 14.48 -12.03 4.92
CA ALA A 137 13.38 -11.60 4.07
C ALA A 137 13.87 -10.72 2.93
N VAL A 138 13.28 -10.90 1.75
CA VAL A 138 13.50 -10.05 0.59
C VAL A 138 12.22 -9.27 0.34
N ILE A 139 12.32 -7.94 0.38
CA ILE A 139 11.17 -7.04 0.31
C ILE A 139 11.41 -6.04 -0.82
N VAL A 140 10.46 -5.95 -1.73
CA VAL A 140 10.41 -4.90 -2.76
C VAL A 140 9.56 -3.75 -2.24
N LEU A 141 10.17 -2.59 -2.06
CA LEU A 141 9.50 -1.35 -1.69
C LEU A 141 9.31 -0.50 -2.93
N THR A 142 8.08 -0.04 -3.15
CA THR A 142 7.73 0.92 -4.20
C THR A 142 7.23 2.20 -3.57
N ALA A 143 7.84 3.32 -3.90
CA ALA A 143 7.33 4.65 -3.57
C ALA A 143 6.87 5.37 -4.83
N SER A 144 5.74 6.06 -4.74
CA SER A 144 5.22 6.91 -5.81
C SER A 144 4.69 8.22 -5.25
N SER A 145 4.93 9.30 -5.98
CA SER A 145 4.34 10.61 -5.70
C SER A 145 3.34 10.97 -6.80
N GLU A 146 2.20 11.48 -6.36
CA GLU A 146 1.14 11.98 -7.21
C GLU A 146 0.81 13.41 -6.81
N LYS A 147 0.61 14.26 -7.81
CA LYS A 147 0.24 15.66 -7.62
C LYS A 147 -1.04 15.96 -8.36
N GLU A 148 -1.96 16.63 -7.67
CA GLU A 148 -3.15 17.19 -8.29
C GLU A 148 -2.75 18.47 -9.04
N VAL A 149 -3.04 18.50 -10.34
CA VAL A 149 -2.72 19.62 -11.22
C VAL A 149 -3.99 20.09 -11.93
N ASP A 150 -4.17 21.40 -11.97
CA ASP A 150 -5.17 22.07 -12.79
C ASP A 150 -4.55 22.39 -14.15
N GLU A 151 -5.05 21.75 -15.19
CA GLU A 151 -4.67 22.05 -16.56
C GLU A 151 -5.76 22.92 -17.22
N GLU A 152 -5.35 24.02 -17.84
CA GLU A 152 -6.25 24.89 -18.60
C GLU A 152 -6.22 24.53 -20.08
N LEU A 153 -7.32 23.99 -20.60
CA LEU A 153 -7.48 23.69 -22.02
C LEU A 153 -8.13 24.88 -22.72
N THR A 154 -7.56 25.28 -23.86
CA THR A 154 -8.13 26.32 -24.71
C THR A 154 -9.15 25.68 -25.64
N CYS A 155 -10.38 26.21 -25.66
CA CYS A 155 -11.49 25.60 -26.41
C CYS A 155 -11.81 26.40 -27.67
N GLU A 156 -12.34 27.60 -27.51
CA GLU A 156 -12.82 28.44 -28.60
C GLU A 156 -12.54 29.93 -28.34
N LEU A 157 -12.62 30.76 -29.37
CA LEU A 157 -12.63 32.21 -29.22
C LEU A 157 -13.98 32.69 -28.67
N SER A 158 -13.95 33.65 -27.73
CA SER A 158 -15.15 34.27 -27.18
C SER A 158 -15.95 35.05 -28.24
N ASP A 159 -15.29 35.57 -29.28
CA ASP A 159 -15.90 36.19 -30.47
C ASP A 159 -15.64 35.34 -31.72
N GLY A 160 -16.21 34.14 -31.75
CA GLY A 160 -15.83 33.11 -32.70
C GLY A 160 -16.28 33.31 -34.14
N SER A 161 -17.25 34.20 -34.39
CA SER A 161 -17.81 34.47 -35.73
C SER A 161 -16.91 35.32 -36.63
N SER A 162 -15.95 36.02 -36.04
CA SER A 162 -15.05 36.95 -36.75
C SER A 162 -13.79 36.29 -37.29
N TYR A 163 -13.58 34.98 -37.02
CA TYR A 163 -12.34 34.26 -37.29
C TYR A 163 -12.57 32.83 -37.74
N GLU A 164 -11.73 32.34 -38.66
CA GLU A 164 -11.69 30.91 -38.98
C GLU A 164 -11.02 30.13 -37.84
N GLN A 165 -11.69 29.08 -37.34
CA GLN A 165 -11.21 28.25 -36.24
C GLN A 165 -11.14 26.78 -36.66
N ASN A 166 -10.06 26.12 -36.26
CA ASN A 166 -9.89 24.68 -36.43
C ASN A 166 -9.97 24.00 -35.06
N ILE A 167 -11.17 23.60 -34.65
CA ILE A 167 -11.47 22.99 -33.36
C ILE A 167 -11.51 21.48 -33.50
N VAL A 168 -10.93 20.77 -32.54
CA VAL A 168 -10.95 19.30 -32.46
C VAL A 168 -11.70 18.88 -31.21
N GLU A 169 -12.74 18.06 -31.36
CA GLU A 169 -13.42 17.44 -30.24
C GLU A 169 -12.60 16.27 -29.68
N LYS A 170 -12.46 16.23 -28.35
CA LYS A 170 -11.80 15.13 -27.62
C LYS A 170 -12.57 14.82 -26.36
N GLU A 171 -12.75 13.52 -26.10
CA GLU A 171 -13.24 13.04 -24.81
C GLU A 171 -12.09 12.98 -23.81
N ALA A 172 -12.31 13.48 -22.59
CA ALA A 172 -11.32 13.48 -21.52
C ALA A 172 -11.95 13.04 -20.20
N LEU A 173 -11.19 12.31 -19.40
CA LEU A 173 -11.57 11.99 -18.02
C LEU A 173 -11.11 13.11 -17.10
N LYS A 174 -12.02 13.59 -16.26
CA LYS A 174 -11.72 14.57 -15.21
C LYS A 174 -11.54 13.84 -13.88
N LEU A 175 -10.47 14.15 -13.17
CA LEU A 175 -10.31 13.68 -11.81
C LEU A 175 -11.38 14.33 -10.92
N LEU A 176 -12.24 13.51 -10.33
CA LEU A 176 -13.26 13.96 -9.38
C LEU A 176 -12.72 13.99 -7.95
N VAL A 177 -12.01 12.94 -7.56
CA VAL A 177 -11.50 12.80 -6.19
C VAL A 177 -10.35 11.79 -6.13
N VAL A 178 -9.27 12.13 -5.42
CA VAL A 178 -8.28 11.17 -4.90
C VAL A 178 -8.36 11.20 -3.39
N ARG A 179 -8.80 10.09 -2.81
CA ARG A 179 -8.86 9.92 -1.36
C ARG A 179 -8.37 8.53 -1.00
N ARG A 180 -7.47 8.48 -0.02
CA ARG A 180 -7.18 7.25 0.69
C ARG A 180 -8.25 7.08 1.76
N ASP A 181 -9.12 6.12 1.56
CA ASP A 181 -10.11 5.72 2.56
C ASP A 181 -9.73 4.37 3.16
N ILE A 182 -10.07 4.16 4.43
CA ILE A 182 -9.86 2.91 5.14
C ILE A 182 -11.23 2.31 5.45
N CYS A 183 -11.67 1.41 4.58
CA CYS A 183 -12.86 0.60 4.84
C CYS A 183 -12.56 -0.43 5.93
N ARG A 184 -13.14 -0.24 7.13
CA ARG A 184 -13.00 -1.18 8.26
C ARG A 184 -14.24 -2.06 8.33
N GLN A 185 -14.09 -3.33 7.97
CA GLN A 185 -15.13 -4.34 8.18
C GLN A 185 -14.87 -5.10 9.48
N LYS A 186 -15.85 -5.08 10.39
CA LYS A 186 -15.90 -5.98 11.55
C LYS A 186 -16.88 -7.12 11.24
N SER A 187 -16.46 -8.35 11.47
CA SER A 187 -17.32 -9.53 11.38
C SER A 187 -17.07 -10.39 12.61
N GLU A 188 -18.14 -11.02 13.12
CA GLU A 188 -18.08 -11.93 14.27
C GLU A 188 -18.54 -13.31 13.80
N ALA A 189 -17.80 -14.35 14.21
CA ALA A 189 -18.14 -15.73 13.92
C ALA A 189 -18.31 -16.48 15.25
N VAL A 190 -19.43 -17.17 15.41
CA VAL A 190 -19.73 -17.95 16.61
C VAL A 190 -19.17 -19.36 16.44
N LEU A 191 -18.40 -19.83 17.43
CA LEU A 191 -17.95 -21.21 17.46
C LEU A 191 -19.16 -22.13 17.69
N PRO A 192 -19.38 -23.16 16.85
CA PRO A 192 -20.46 -24.11 17.06
C PRO A 192 -20.34 -24.78 18.43
N SER A 193 -21.46 -24.99 19.13
CA SER A 193 -21.49 -25.63 20.46
C SER A 193 -20.96 -27.06 20.47
N SER A 194 -20.85 -27.71 19.30
CA SER A 194 -20.26 -29.03 19.12
C SER A 194 -18.72 -29.03 19.16
N LYS A 195 -18.08 -27.86 19.11
CA LYS A 195 -16.61 -27.73 19.18
C LYS A 195 -16.18 -27.43 20.62
N PRO A 196 -15.05 -27.98 21.08
CA PRO A 196 -14.53 -27.71 22.42
C PRO A 196 -14.13 -26.23 22.55
N ASN A 197 -14.02 -25.77 23.80
CA ASN A 197 -13.55 -24.42 24.11
C ASN A 197 -12.15 -24.18 23.54
N ILE A 198 -11.96 -23.01 22.93
CA ILE A 198 -10.66 -22.57 22.41
C ILE A 198 -9.83 -22.05 23.58
N ARG A 199 -8.68 -22.67 23.83
CA ARG A 199 -7.71 -22.18 24.81
C ARG A 199 -6.85 -21.04 24.25
N GLU A 200 -6.37 -21.19 23.01
CA GLU A 200 -5.48 -20.25 22.33
C GLU A 200 -5.66 -20.39 20.81
N ILE A 201 -5.47 -19.30 20.07
CA ILE A 201 -5.35 -19.31 18.60
C ILE A 201 -3.87 -19.37 18.26
N LEU A 202 -3.43 -20.45 17.62
CA LEU A 202 -2.04 -20.68 17.24
C LEU A 202 -1.72 -20.07 15.88
N TRP A 203 -2.67 -20.09 14.95
CA TRP A 203 -2.50 -19.53 13.62
C TRP A 203 -3.78 -18.92 13.08
N GLN A 204 -3.64 -17.81 12.35
CA GLN A 204 -4.74 -17.24 11.58
C GLN A 204 -4.27 -16.81 10.19
N SER A 205 -5.06 -17.12 9.18
CA SER A 205 -4.92 -16.58 7.82
C SER A 205 -6.24 -16.05 7.31
N MET A 206 -6.16 -14.91 6.61
CA MET A 206 -7.29 -14.23 6.02
C MET A 206 -6.92 -13.93 4.58
N GLN A 207 -7.77 -14.35 3.65
CA GLN A 207 -7.58 -14.14 2.22
C GLN A 207 -8.85 -13.52 1.63
N LEU A 208 -8.70 -12.41 0.92
CA LEU A 208 -9.76 -11.85 0.10
C LEU A 208 -9.86 -12.65 -1.20
N ARG A 209 -11.07 -13.02 -1.58
CA ARG A 209 -11.38 -13.77 -2.81
C ARG A 209 -12.52 -13.11 -3.55
N ASN A 210 -12.49 -13.19 -4.88
CA ASN A 210 -13.57 -12.70 -5.75
C ASN A 210 -13.97 -11.25 -5.45
N VAL A 211 -12.98 -10.37 -5.23
CA VAL A 211 -13.25 -8.96 -4.93
C VAL A 211 -13.58 -8.22 -6.23
N GLU A 212 -14.77 -7.64 -6.27
CA GLU A 212 -15.24 -6.77 -7.34
C GLU A 212 -15.56 -5.37 -6.79
N SER A 213 -15.33 -4.34 -7.61
CA SER A 213 -15.67 -2.96 -7.30
C SER A 213 -16.56 -2.37 -8.40
N ARG A 214 -17.66 -1.70 -8.02
CA ARG A 214 -18.54 -0.98 -8.95
C ARG A 214 -18.90 0.40 -8.41
N LEU A 215 -18.94 1.40 -9.30
CA LEU A 215 -19.47 2.72 -8.97
C LEU A 215 -21.00 2.69 -9.13
N VAL A 216 -21.74 2.97 -8.06
CA VAL A 216 -23.20 2.99 -8.06
C VAL A 216 -23.65 4.22 -7.28
N GLU A 217 -24.39 5.13 -7.95
CA GLU A 217 -24.96 6.34 -7.34
C GLU A 217 -23.92 7.19 -6.56
N GLY A 218 -22.71 7.34 -7.12
CA GLY A 218 -21.64 8.10 -6.48
C GLY A 218 -20.93 7.38 -5.32
N ASN A 219 -21.32 6.14 -4.98
CA ASN A 219 -20.64 5.30 -4.00
C ASN A 219 -19.83 4.21 -4.69
N ILE A 220 -18.70 3.84 -4.10
CA ILE A 220 -17.94 2.66 -4.50
C ILE A 220 -18.48 1.46 -3.72
N ARG A 221 -19.11 0.52 -4.42
CA ARG A 221 -19.56 -0.75 -3.83
C ARG A 221 -18.48 -1.80 -4.03
N LEU A 222 -17.99 -2.35 -2.92
CA LEU A 222 -17.06 -3.48 -2.89
C LEU A 222 -17.83 -4.75 -2.51
N SER A 223 -17.63 -5.83 -3.26
CA SER A 223 -18.19 -7.15 -2.95
C SER A 223 -17.13 -8.21 -3.09
N GLY A 224 -17.11 -9.20 -2.20
CA GLY A 224 -16.18 -10.32 -2.26
C GLY A 224 -16.32 -11.22 -1.04
N GLU A 225 -15.45 -12.21 -0.96
CA GLU A 225 -15.43 -13.21 0.11
C GLU A 225 -14.14 -13.11 0.91
N ILE A 226 -14.24 -13.40 2.20
CA ILE A 226 -13.10 -13.49 3.09
C ILE A 226 -12.99 -14.94 3.54
N LEU A 227 -11.97 -15.65 3.06
CA LEU A 227 -11.63 -16.95 3.62
C LEU A 227 -10.80 -16.74 4.88
N VAL A 228 -11.35 -17.17 6.02
CA VAL A 228 -10.65 -17.18 7.31
C VAL A 228 -10.29 -18.63 7.67
N SER A 229 -9.03 -18.86 8.02
CA SER A 229 -8.57 -20.15 8.56
C SER A 229 -7.91 -19.93 9.90
N ILE A 230 -8.32 -20.71 10.90
CA ILE A 230 -7.88 -20.61 12.29
C ILE A 230 -7.40 -21.99 12.73
N LEU A 231 -6.24 -22.04 13.38
CA LEU A 231 -5.69 -23.21 14.06
C LEU A 231 -5.49 -22.90 15.54
#